data_AF-A0A645D515-F1
#
_entry.id   AF-A0A645D515-F1
#
_cell.length_a   1.000
_cell.length_b   1.000
_cell.length_c   1.000
_cell.angle_alpha   90.00
_cell.angle_beta   90.00
_cell.angle_gamma   90.00
#
_symmetry.space_group_name_H-M   'P 1'
#
loop_
_entity.id
_entity.type
_entity.pdbx_description
1 polymer ?
#
loop_
_entity_poly.entity_id
_entity_poly.type
_entity_poly.pdbx_seq_one_letter_code
_entity_poly.pdbx_strand_id
1 'polypeptide(L)'
;MQFLSDVYLRCPDCDGRRYRPEILEVKIERAGRMLSVADVLELTVSEAASAFANDRDVIRALQPIVDVGLEYVKLGQPVPTLSGGEAQRLKLAGFLAEAAKAQSKSRQSLARKGTLFLFDEPTTGLHFEDIAKLMRALRKLLEAGHSLIVIEHNLDVIRASDWLIDLGPEGGDGGGLIVAEGTPEEVRHVKESHTAQALREYDLAMGVGGEAVREVAPMLYKPQRKAQAEKAPQAKNAIEIVNAKEHNLKSLSVDVPRGKFNVVTGVSGSGKSTLAFDILFNEGQRRYLESLNAYARSIVQPAGRPEVDAVYGIPPTVPSSSACRVAVASPRWARPPRSGTFCACSM
;
A
#
# COMPACT_ATOMS: atom_id res chain seq x y z
N MET A 1 -16.71 14.30 -10.98
CA MET A 1 -16.86 14.77 -9.59
C MET A 1 -17.95 13.94 -8.96
N GLN A 2 -17.59 12.92 -8.19
CA GLN A 2 -18.52 12.10 -7.43
C GLN A 2 -18.38 12.59 -5.98
N PHE A 3 -19.33 13.44 -5.56
CA PHE A 3 -19.30 14.14 -4.26
C PHE A 3 -19.90 13.31 -3.11
N LEU A 4 -20.37 12.10 -3.41
CA LEU A 4 -21.07 11.22 -2.47
C LEU A 4 -20.31 9.89 -2.37
N SER A 5 -20.13 9.42 -1.14
CA SER A 5 -19.62 8.08 -0.83
C SER A 5 -20.61 7.02 -1.33
N ASP A 6 -20.11 5.91 -1.85
CA ASP A 6 -20.97 4.79 -2.22
C ASP A 6 -21.67 4.22 -0.97
N VAL A 7 -22.98 4.04 -1.03
CA VAL A 7 -23.77 3.42 0.05
C VAL A 7 -23.89 1.93 -0.24
N TYR A 8 -23.27 1.12 0.62
CA TYR A 8 -23.34 -0.34 0.54
C TYR A 8 -24.49 -0.86 1.41
N LEU A 9 -25.51 -1.42 0.76
CA LEU A 9 -26.60 -2.10 1.45
C LEU A 9 -26.35 -3.61 1.46
N ARG A 10 -26.50 -4.24 2.62
CA ARG A 10 -26.48 -5.70 2.71
C ARG A 10 -27.77 -6.25 2.11
N CYS A 11 -27.62 -7.27 1.26
CA CYS A 11 -28.75 -7.99 0.69
C CYS A 11 -29.49 -8.73 1.82
N PRO A 12 -30.81 -8.52 1.98
CA PRO A 12 -31.57 -9.17 3.06
C PRO A 12 -31.66 -10.69 2.89
N ASP A 13 -31.55 -11.20 1.67
CA ASP A 13 -31.71 -12.64 1.38
C ASP A 13 -30.43 -13.44 1.67
N CYS A 14 -29.26 -12.88 1.41
CA CYS A 14 -27.98 -13.59 1.53
C CYS A 14 -26.99 -12.98 2.53
N ASP A 15 -27.34 -11.85 3.16
CA ASP A 15 -26.49 -11.09 4.09
C ASP A 15 -25.06 -10.85 3.55
N GLY A 16 -24.94 -10.60 2.25
CA GLY A 16 -23.66 -10.35 1.58
C GLY A 16 -22.85 -11.59 1.19
N ARG A 17 -23.35 -12.81 1.46
CA ARG A 17 -22.67 -14.07 1.08
C ARG A 17 -22.69 -14.34 -0.43
N ARG A 18 -23.60 -13.73 -1.18
CA ARG A 18 -23.71 -13.82 -2.66
C ARG A 18 -24.00 -15.22 -3.23
N TYR A 19 -24.42 -16.18 -2.39
CA TYR A 19 -24.82 -17.53 -2.81
C TYR A 19 -26.21 -17.88 -2.30
N ARG A 20 -26.88 -18.79 -3.01
CA ARG A 20 -28.17 -19.36 -2.59
C ARG A 20 -27.98 -20.31 -1.40
N PRO A 21 -29.00 -20.50 -0.53
CA PRO A 21 -28.89 -21.36 0.66
C PRO A 21 -28.43 -22.78 0.34
N GLU A 22 -28.89 -23.37 -0.76
CA GLU A 22 -28.58 -24.75 -1.14
C GLU A 22 -27.08 -24.92 -1.49
N ILE A 23 -26.41 -23.87 -1.96
CA ILE A 23 -24.97 -23.88 -2.24
C ILE A 23 -24.17 -23.77 -0.94
N LEU A 24 -24.69 -23.07 0.07
CA LEU A 24 -24.03 -22.90 1.37
C LEU A 24 -24.08 -24.17 2.23
N GLU A 25 -24.99 -25.10 1.91
CA GLU A 25 -25.05 -26.43 2.53
C GLU A 25 -23.90 -27.34 2.06
N VAL A 26 -23.36 -27.11 0.86
CA VAL A 26 -22.20 -27.85 0.35
C VAL A 26 -20.95 -27.40 1.11
N LYS A 27 -20.36 -28.34 1.85
CA LYS A 27 -19.19 -28.08 2.69
C LYS A 27 -18.07 -29.06 2.39
N ILE A 28 -16.84 -28.57 2.49
CA ILE A 28 -15.63 -29.36 2.37
C ILE A 28 -14.87 -29.33 3.70
N GLU A 29 -14.21 -30.44 4.04
CA GLU A 29 -13.35 -30.49 5.22
C GLU A 29 -11.95 -29.99 4.85
N ARG A 30 -11.50 -28.92 5.51
CA ARG A 30 -10.14 -28.36 5.39
C ARG A 30 -9.68 -27.84 6.75
N ALA A 31 -8.43 -28.12 7.11
CA ALA A 31 -7.84 -27.74 8.40
C ALA A 31 -8.73 -28.10 9.62
N GLY A 32 -9.41 -29.25 9.59
CA GLY A 32 -10.30 -29.71 10.66
C GLY A 32 -11.63 -28.92 10.79
N ARG A 33 -11.99 -28.13 9.78
CA ARG A 33 -13.23 -27.34 9.72
C ARG A 33 -14.05 -27.71 8.48
N MET A 34 -15.37 -27.75 8.65
CA MET A 34 -16.31 -27.84 7.53
C MET A 34 -16.58 -26.44 6.99
N LEU A 35 -16.07 -26.14 5.80
CA LEU A 35 -16.15 -24.82 5.17
C LEU A 35 -17.09 -24.85 3.96
N SER A 36 -18.03 -23.91 3.92
CA SER A 36 -18.79 -23.59 2.70
C SER A 36 -17.98 -22.64 1.81
N VAL A 37 -18.45 -22.39 0.58
CA VAL A 37 -17.82 -21.40 -0.33
C VAL A 37 -17.76 -20.00 0.29
N ALA A 38 -18.76 -19.60 1.08
CA ALA A 38 -18.76 -18.31 1.76
C ALA A 38 -17.71 -18.26 2.87
N ASP A 39 -17.55 -19.36 3.63
CA ASP A 39 -16.52 -19.43 4.68
C ASP A 39 -15.11 -19.38 4.09
N VAL A 40 -14.89 -20.00 2.93
CA VAL A 40 -13.62 -19.93 2.21
C VAL A 40 -13.32 -18.50 1.73
N LEU A 41 -14.33 -17.77 1.24
CA LEU A 41 -14.16 -16.38 0.80
C LEU A 41 -13.88 -15.41 1.95
N GLU A 42 -14.25 -15.76 3.18
CA GLU A 42 -13.91 -14.97 4.37
C GLU A 42 -12.48 -15.21 4.88
N LEU A 43 -11.81 -16.28 4.44
CA LEU A 43 -10.41 -16.53 4.76
C LEU A 43 -9.51 -15.48 4.11
N THR A 44 -8.47 -15.11 4.83
CA THR A 44 -7.32 -14.42 4.24
C THR A 44 -6.59 -15.34 3.26
N VAL A 45 -5.85 -14.76 2.32
CA VAL A 45 -5.02 -15.53 1.37
C VAL A 45 -4.04 -16.45 2.12
N SER A 46 -3.47 -16.01 3.24
CA SER A 46 -2.57 -16.83 4.08
C SER A 46 -3.29 -18.04 4.70
N GLU A 47 -4.47 -17.82 5.28
CA GLU A 47 -5.28 -18.90 5.86
C GLU A 47 -5.74 -19.88 4.78
N ALA A 48 -6.15 -19.38 3.61
CA ALA A 48 -6.54 -20.21 2.48
C ALA A 48 -5.35 -21.02 1.94
N ALA A 49 -4.17 -20.41 1.78
CA ALA A 49 -2.97 -21.13 1.37
C ALA A 49 -2.63 -22.27 2.34
N SER A 50 -2.81 -22.04 3.65
CA SER A 50 -2.60 -23.06 4.68
C SER A 50 -3.67 -24.15 4.63
N ALA A 51 -4.95 -23.77 4.51
CA ALA A 51 -6.08 -24.70 4.51
C ALA A 51 -6.08 -25.61 3.26
N PHE A 52 -5.63 -25.10 2.12
CA PHE A 52 -5.59 -25.78 0.82
C PHE A 52 -4.16 -26.20 0.42
N ALA A 53 -3.24 -26.38 1.37
CA ALA A 53 -1.84 -26.71 1.09
C ALA A 53 -1.64 -27.96 0.22
N ASN A 54 -2.55 -28.93 0.29
CA ASN A 54 -2.52 -30.16 -0.49
C ASN A 54 -3.14 -30.01 -1.90
N ASP A 55 -3.86 -28.93 -2.16
CA ASP A 55 -4.56 -28.67 -3.41
C ASP A 55 -3.68 -27.83 -4.36
N ARG A 56 -2.89 -28.52 -5.21
CA ARG A 56 -1.87 -27.88 -6.07
C ARG A 56 -2.40 -26.75 -6.96
N ASP A 57 -3.61 -26.91 -7.51
CA ASP A 57 -4.19 -25.90 -8.41
C ASP A 57 -4.60 -24.64 -7.65
N VAL A 58 -5.05 -24.80 -6.39
CA VAL A 58 -5.41 -23.67 -5.51
C VAL A 58 -4.14 -22.91 -5.11
N ILE A 59 -3.11 -23.61 -4.66
CA ILE A 59 -1.82 -22.99 -4.31
C ILE A 59 -1.21 -22.27 -5.50
N ARG A 60 -1.32 -22.82 -6.71
CA ARG A 60 -0.82 -22.18 -7.93
C ARG A 60 -1.52 -20.85 -8.23
N ALA A 61 -2.78 -20.69 -7.81
CA ALA A 61 -3.52 -19.45 -7.95
C ALA A 61 -3.25 -18.46 -6.80
N LEU A 62 -3.04 -18.95 -5.58
CA LEU A 62 -2.81 -18.11 -4.40
C LEU A 62 -1.36 -17.62 -4.26
N GLN A 63 -0.39 -18.41 -4.68
CA GLN A 63 1.04 -18.09 -4.52
C GLN A 63 1.45 -16.73 -5.10
N PRO A 64 1.01 -16.33 -6.31
CA PRO A 64 1.33 -15.01 -6.84
C PRO A 64 0.80 -13.85 -5.98
N ILE A 65 -0.32 -14.04 -5.27
CA ILE A 65 -0.92 -13.04 -4.39
C ILE A 65 -0.09 -12.91 -3.09
N VAL A 66 0.41 -14.04 -2.57
CA VAL A 66 1.35 -14.07 -1.44
C VAL A 66 2.68 -13.41 -1.83
N ASP A 67 3.19 -13.71 -3.03
CA ASP A 67 4.47 -13.18 -3.52
C ASP A 67 4.50 -11.64 -3.60
N VAL A 68 3.35 -11.00 -3.85
CA VAL A 68 3.22 -9.53 -3.86
C VAL A 68 2.86 -8.94 -2.49
N GLY A 69 2.81 -9.76 -1.43
CA GLY A 69 2.56 -9.31 -0.06
C GLY A 69 1.10 -8.97 0.23
N LEU A 70 0.13 -9.58 -0.46
CA LEU A 70 -1.31 -9.41 -0.22
C LEU A 70 -1.92 -10.57 0.58
N GLU A 71 -1.11 -11.23 1.40
CA GLU A 71 -1.50 -12.41 2.17
C GLU A 71 -2.58 -12.15 3.25
N TYR A 72 -2.74 -10.87 3.66
CA TYR A 72 -3.74 -10.41 4.62
C TYR A 72 -5.12 -10.11 4.01
N VAL A 73 -5.22 -10.01 2.68
CA VAL A 73 -6.47 -9.69 1.99
C VAL A 73 -7.39 -10.91 2.03
N LYS A 74 -8.69 -10.69 2.26
CA LYS A 74 -9.69 -11.76 2.18
C LYS A 74 -9.97 -12.14 0.73
N LEU A 75 -10.15 -13.43 0.45
CA LEU A 75 -10.44 -13.91 -0.91
C LEU A 75 -11.73 -13.29 -1.51
N GLY A 76 -12.73 -13.06 -0.67
CA GLY A 76 -14.01 -12.46 -1.04
C GLY A 76 -14.03 -10.93 -1.00
N GLN A 77 -12.93 -10.27 -0.66
CA GLN A 77 -12.88 -8.81 -0.53
C GLN A 77 -13.23 -8.14 -1.86
N PRO A 78 -14.19 -7.19 -1.88
CA PRO A 78 -14.50 -6.45 -3.10
C PRO A 78 -13.28 -5.66 -3.60
N VAL A 79 -12.95 -5.78 -4.87
CA VAL A 79 -11.83 -5.03 -5.50
C VAL A 79 -11.91 -3.51 -5.27
N PRO A 80 -13.08 -2.85 -5.28
CA PRO A 80 -13.17 -1.40 -5.03
C PRO A 80 -12.74 -0.95 -3.63
N THR A 81 -12.68 -1.86 -2.64
CA THR A 81 -12.23 -1.51 -1.28
C THR A 81 -10.71 -1.62 -1.11
N LEU A 82 -10.00 -2.08 -2.14
CA LEU A 82 -8.54 -2.12 -2.14
C LEU A 82 -7.99 -0.71 -2.38
N SER A 83 -6.94 -0.36 -1.65
CA SER A 83 -6.14 0.83 -1.93
C SER A 83 -5.49 0.75 -3.32
N GLY A 84 -5.10 1.91 -3.89
CA GLY A 84 -4.45 1.95 -5.20
C GLY A 84 -3.24 1.02 -5.30
N GLY A 85 -2.37 1.01 -4.28
CA GLY A 85 -1.21 0.12 -4.22
C GLY A 85 -1.57 -1.36 -4.04
N GLU A 86 -2.67 -1.69 -3.36
CA GLU A 86 -3.16 -3.08 -3.30
C GLU A 86 -3.70 -3.56 -4.65
N ALA A 87 -4.48 -2.72 -5.33
CA ALA A 87 -5.01 -3.04 -6.66
C ALA A 87 -3.89 -3.21 -7.70
N GLN A 88 -2.86 -2.36 -7.64
CA GLN A 88 -1.67 -2.48 -8.49
C GLN A 88 -0.92 -3.78 -8.24
N ARG A 89 -0.71 -4.15 -6.97
CA ARG A 89 -0.06 -5.43 -6.59
C ARG A 89 -0.90 -6.64 -7.00
N LEU A 90 -2.22 -6.58 -6.89
CA LEU A 90 -3.10 -7.64 -7.36
C LEU A 90 -3.00 -7.84 -8.88
N LYS A 91 -2.88 -6.76 -9.64
CA LYS A 91 -2.62 -6.82 -11.08
C LYS A 91 -1.26 -7.45 -11.39
N LEU A 92 -0.22 -7.10 -10.63
CA LEU A 92 1.10 -7.72 -10.72
C LEU A 92 1.04 -9.23 -10.45
N ALA A 93 0.30 -9.67 -9.44
CA ALA A 93 0.09 -11.09 -9.15
C ALA A 93 -0.53 -11.85 -10.34
N GLY A 94 -1.46 -11.22 -11.06
CA GLY A 94 -2.03 -11.78 -12.30
C GLY A 94 -0.96 -12.04 -13.37
N PHE A 95 -0.08 -11.08 -13.63
CA PHE A 95 1.01 -11.25 -14.59
C PHE A 95 2.04 -12.28 -14.15
N LEU A 96 2.35 -12.37 -12.85
CA LEU A 96 3.21 -13.44 -12.32
C LEU A 96 2.59 -14.82 -12.54
N ALA A 97 1.27 -14.96 -12.36
CA ALA A 97 0.56 -16.21 -12.62
C ALA A 97 0.62 -16.61 -14.10
N GLU A 98 0.51 -15.66 -15.02
CA GLU A 98 0.64 -15.88 -16.46
C GLU A 98 2.07 -16.28 -16.84
N ALA A 99 3.08 -15.56 -16.31
CA ALA A 99 4.48 -15.86 -16.53
C ALA A 99 4.84 -17.29 -16.06
N ALA A 100 4.37 -17.68 -14.87
CA ALA A 100 4.56 -19.03 -14.32
C ALA A 100 3.89 -20.13 -15.18
N LYS A 101 2.74 -19.84 -15.80
CA LYS A 101 2.08 -20.76 -16.74
C LYS A 101 2.89 -20.90 -18.03
N ALA A 102 3.40 -19.79 -18.57
CA ALA A 102 4.15 -19.76 -19.83
C ALA A 102 5.48 -20.53 -19.73
N GLN A 103 6.14 -20.50 -18.58
CA GLN A 103 7.37 -21.28 -18.34
C GLN A 103 7.15 -22.80 -18.42
N SER A 104 5.95 -23.30 -18.12
CA SER A 104 5.66 -24.73 -18.06
C SER A 104 5.37 -25.40 -19.42
N LYS A 105 5.10 -24.61 -20.49
CA LYS A 105 4.61 -25.14 -21.78
C LYS A 105 5.66 -25.34 -22.88
N SER A 106 6.88 -24.82 -22.74
CA SER A 106 7.96 -25.07 -23.73
C SER A 106 9.34 -24.70 -23.19
N ARG A 107 10.30 -25.64 -23.32
CA ARG A 107 11.76 -25.44 -23.11
C ARG A 107 12.48 -24.92 -24.36
N GLN A 108 11.76 -24.66 -25.45
CA GLN A 108 12.35 -24.19 -26.70
C GLN A 108 12.53 -22.67 -26.63
N SER A 109 13.77 -22.20 -26.84
CA SER A 109 14.16 -20.78 -26.75
C SER A 109 13.68 -19.91 -27.91
N LEU A 110 12.83 -20.43 -28.82
CA LEU A 110 12.32 -19.65 -29.93
C LEU A 110 11.32 -18.60 -29.45
N ALA A 111 11.82 -17.36 -29.35
CA ALA A 111 11.11 -16.09 -29.29
C ALA A 111 9.87 -16.10 -28.38
N ARG A 112 10.07 -16.29 -27.07
CA ARG A 112 9.07 -15.81 -26.11
C ARG A 112 8.89 -14.31 -26.36
N LYS A 113 7.67 -13.88 -26.72
CA LYS A 113 7.34 -12.46 -26.80
C LYS A 113 7.40 -11.89 -25.39
N GLY A 114 8.50 -11.24 -25.05
CA GLY A 114 8.62 -10.49 -23.81
C GLY A 114 7.67 -9.29 -23.83
N THR A 115 6.81 -9.18 -22.82
CA THR A 115 6.05 -7.96 -22.53
C THR A 115 6.95 -6.90 -21.90
N LEU A 116 6.79 -5.64 -22.31
CA LEU A 116 7.34 -4.47 -21.63
C LEU A 116 6.32 -4.00 -20.58
N PHE A 117 6.70 -4.03 -19.31
CA PHE A 117 5.91 -3.49 -18.21
C PHE A 117 6.35 -2.09 -17.87
N LEU A 118 5.39 -1.19 -17.70
CA LEU A 118 5.60 0.15 -17.17
C LEU A 118 4.89 0.24 -15.82
N PHE A 119 5.65 0.47 -14.75
CA PHE A 119 5.13 0.68 -13.41
C PHE A 119 5.29 2.14 -13.02
N ASP A 120 4.24 2.71 -12.44
CA ASP A 120 4.21 4.05 -11.90
C ASP A 120 4.14 3.95 -10.37
N GLU A 121 5.19 4.42 -9.70
CA GLU A 121 5.42 4.41 -8.25
C GLU A 121 4.85 3.18 -7.51
N PRO A 122 5.28 1.95 -7.88
CA PRO A 122 4.73 0.74 -7.29
C PRO A 122 5.02 0.58 -5.79
N THR A 123 5.94 1.35 -5.20
CA THR A 123 6.19 1.35 -3.74
C THR A 123 5.26 2.26 -2.94
N THR A 124 4.39 3.04 -3.59
CA THR A 124 3.49 3.97 -2.90
C THR A 124 2.59 3.24 -1.90
N GLY A 125 2.65 3.67 -0.63
CA GLY A 125 1.88 3.11 0.47
C GLY A 125 2.37 1.75 0.98
N LEU A 126 3.56 1.29 0.56
CA LEU A 126 4.19 0.09 1.07
C LEU A 126 5.07 0.36 2.30
N HIS A 127 5.09 -0.63 3.19
CA HIS A 127 6.08 -0.69 4.27
C HIS A 127 7.40 -1.25 3.74
N PHE A 128 8.53 -0.87 4.36
CA PHE A 128 9.88 -1.28 3.92
C PHE A 128 10.04 -2.79 3.74
N GLU A 129 9.45 -3.61 4.62
CA GLU A 129 9.47 -5.07 4.50
C GLU A 129 8.74 -5.60 3.26
N ASP A 130 7.67 -4.91 2.83
CA ASP A 130 6.89 -5.31 1.67
C ASP A 130 7.53 -4.82 0.36
N ILE A 131 8.38 -3.79 0.41
CA ILE A 131 9.20 -3.35 -0.74
C ILE A 131 10.13 -4.51 -1.17
N ALA A 132 10.73 -5.23 -0.23
CA ALA A 132 11.56 -6.38 -0.55
C ALA A 132 10.77 -7.50 -1.26
N LYS A 133 9.50 -7.72 -0.87
CA LYS A 133 8.60 -8.68 -1.56
C LYS A 133 8.30 -8.23 -2.98
N LEU A 134 7.94 -6.96 -3.16
CA LEU A 134 7.72 -6.37 -4.48
C LEU A 134 8.95 -6.51 -5.39
N MET A 135 10.14 -6.20 -4.88
CA MET A 135 11.38 -6.33 -5.65
C MET A 135 11.65 -7.77 -6.10
N ARG A 136 11.36 -8.77 -5.25
CA ARG A 136 11.43 -10.19 -5.66
C ARG A 136 10.42 -10.52 -6.74
N ALA A 137 9.21 -10.01 -6.65
CA ALA A 137 8.18 -10.18 -7.68
C ALA A 137 8.60 -9.58 -9.03
N LEU A 138 9.16 -8.36 -9.05
CA LEU A 138 9.68 -7.72 -10.27
C LEU A 138 10.81 -8.55 -10.91
N ARG A 139 11.72 -9.11 -10.10
CA ARG A 139 12.77 -10.01 -10.59
C ARG A 139 12.21 -11.27 -11.25
N LYS A 140 11.15 -11.88 -10.71
CA LYS A 140 10.49 -13.03 -11.34
C LYS A 140 9.96 -12.69 -12.74
N LEU A 141 9.48 -11.47 -12.96
CA LEU A 141 9.07 -11.01 -14.30
C LEU A 141 10.27 -10.87 -15.24
N LEU A 142 11.38 -10.29 -14.78
CA LEU A 142 12.62 -10.20 -15.56
C LEU A 142 13.13 -11.60 -15.95
N GLU A 143 13.18 -12.53 -15.00
CA GLU A 143 13.60 -13.92 -15.22
C GLU A 143 12.68 -14.69 -16.18
N ALA A 144 11.40 -14.30 -16.27
CA ALA A 144 10.47 -14.84 -17.25
C ALA A 144 10.74 -14.34 -18.69
N GLY A 145 11.64 -13.37 -18.86
CA GLY A 145 12.03 -12.77 -20.14
C GLY A 145 11.27 -11.49 -20.47
N HIS A 146 10.69 -10.82 -19.47
CA HIS A 146 10.04 -9.54 -19.62
C HIS A 146 11.01 -8.38 -19.42
N SER A 147 10.63 -7.19 -19.86
CA SER A 147 11.37 -5.95 -19.59
C SER A 147 10.51 -5.02 -18.75
N LEU A 148 11.15 -4.21 -17.92
CA LEU A 148 10.48 -3.40 -16.92
C LEU A 148 11.04 -1.98 -16.97
N ILE A 149 10.13 -1.01 -17.05
CA ILE A 149 10.41 0.40 -16.78
C ILE A 149 9.64 0.75 -15.51
N VAL A 150 10.32 1.28 -14.51
CA VAL A 150 9.75 1.58 -13.20
C VAL A 150 9.97 3.05 -12.89
N ILE A 151 8.91 3.83 -12.76
CA ILE A 151 8.98 5.21 -12.30
C ILE A 151 8.96 5.16 -10.78
N GLU A 152 10.01 5.65 -10.13
CA GLU A 152 10.19 5.52 -8.68
C GLU A 152 10.99 6.67 -8.09
N HIS A 153 10.74 6.94 -6.81
CA HIS A 153 11.51 7.85 -5.98
C HIS A 153 12.13 7.12 -4.77
N ASN A 154 11.82 5.83 -4.58
CA ASN A 154 12.40 5.03 -3.50
C ASN A 154 13.86 4.64 -3.79
N LEU A 155 14.77 5.03 -2.89
CA LEU A 155 16.21 4.82 -3.07
C LEU A 155 16.64 3.35 -3.05
N ASP A 156 15.93 2.45 -2.36
CA ASP A 156 16.24 1.01 -2.40
C ASP A 156 15.93 0.41 -3.78
N VAL A 157 14.85 0.85 -4.42
CA VAL A 157 14.48 0.41 -5.78
C VAL A 157 15.44 0.99 -6.81
N ILE A 158 15.73 2.30 -6.72
CA ILE A 158 16.66 2.99 -7.61
C ILE A 158 18.04 2.34 -7.55
N ARG A 159 18.56 2.08 -6.33
CA ARG A 159 19.86 1.44 -6.14
C ARG A 159 19.92 0.02 -6.72
N ALA A 160 18.81 -0.72 -6.67
CA ALA A 160 18.73 -2.10 -7.15
C ALA A 160 18.44 -2.21 -8.65
N SER A 161 18.32 -1.10 -9.37
CA SER A 161 18.03 -1.10 -10.81
C SER A 161 19.27 -1.49 -11.65
N ASP A 162 19.04 -2.16 -12.78
CA ASP A 162 20.11 -2.46 -13.75
C ASP A 162 20.56 -1.20 -14.50
N TRP A 163 19.62 -0.29 -14.76
CA TRP A 163 19.84 0.98 -15.43
C TRP A 163 18.95 2.07 -14.82
N LEU A 164 19.50 3.26 -14.66
CA LEU A 164 18.84 4.44 -14.12
C LEU A 164 18.83 5.55 -15.16
N ILE A 165 17.67 6.15 -15.36
CA ILE A 165 17.47 7.39 -16.12
C ILE A 165 16.95 8.43 -15.13
N ASP A 166 17.69 9.51 -14.98
CA ASP A 166 17.31 10.63 -14.13
C ASP A 166 16.78 11.78 -14.99
N LEU A 167 15.53 12.17 -14.74
CA LEU A 167 14.88 13.27 -15.45
C LEU A 167 14.89 14.53 -14.57
N GLY A 168 15.11 15.69 -15.19
CA GLY A 168 15.19 16.96 -14.46
C GLY A 168 15.79 18.06 -15.30
N PRO A 169 16.56 19.00 -14.69
CA PRO A 169 16.93 19.09 -13.27
C PRO A 169 15.79 19.52 -12.35
N GLU A 170 14.75 20.15 -12.90
CA GLU A 170 13.60 20.66 -12.15
C GLU A 170 12.29 20.07 -12.70
N GLY A 171 11.17 20.33 -12.01
CA GLY A 171 9.84 20.02 -12.54
C GLY A 171 9.30 21.07 -13.51
N GLY A 172 8.28 20.72 -14.30
CA GLY A 172 7.57 21.66 -15.18
C GLY A 172 8.43 22.17 -16.34
N ASP A 173 8.41 23.49 -16.57
CA ASP A 173 9.16 24.13 -17.67
C ASP A 173 10.69 24.00 -17.53
N GLY A 174 11.18 23.75 -16.31
CA GLY A 174 12.59 23.51 -16.02
C GLY A 174 13.04 22.05 -16.15
N GLY A 175 12.12 21.15 -16.55
CA GLY A 175 12.37 19.72 -16.65
C GLY A 175 12.38 19.18 -18.08
N GLY A 176 12.22 17.86 -18.18
CA GLY A 176 12.12 17.16 -19.47
C GLY A 176 13.45 16.87 -20.15
N LEU A 177 14.57 17.06 -19.46
CA LEU A 177 15.90 16.67 -19.91
C LEU A 177 16.36 15.41 -19.16
N ILE A 178 17.20 14.61 -19.81
CA ILE A 178 17.93 13.52 -19.16
C ILE A 178 19.16 14.16 -18.50
N VAL A 179 19.19 14.17 -17.18
CA VAL A 179 20.29 14.74 -16.38
C VAL A 179 21.42 13.73 -16.25
N ALA A 180 21.07 12.46 -16.07
CA ALA A 180 22.00 11.35 -15.99
C ALA A 180 21.36 10.07 -16.53
N GLU A 181 22.16 9.23 -17.18
CA GLU A 181 21.80 7.87 -17.55
C GLU A 181 22.99 6.94 -17.34
N GLY A 182 22.74 5.72 -16.89
CA GLY A 182 23.79 4.75 -16.62
C GLY A 182 23.38 3.73 -15.57
N THR A 183 24.34 2.98 -15.06
CA THR A 183 24.13 2.19 -13.84
C THR A 183 23.95 3.11 -12.61
N PRO A 184 23.27 2.67 -11.54
CA PRO A 184 23.14 3.48 -10.32
C PRO A 184 24.48 3.91 -9.71
N GLU A 185 25.53 3.11 -9.89
CA GLU A 185 26.89 3.44 -9.45
C GLU A 185 27.50 4.58 -10.28
N GLU A 186 27.32 4.58 -11.60
CA GLU A 186 27.78 5.65 -12.49
C GLU A 186 27.02 6.95 -12.24
N VAL A 187 25.68 6.88 -12.19
CA VAL A 187 24.81 8.05 -11.97
C VAL A 187 25.12 8.73 -10.64
N ARG A 188 25.48 7.96 -9.61
CA ARG A 188 25.87 8.51 -8.30
C ARG A 188 27.04 9.50 -8.37
N HIS A 189 27.88 9.49 -9.40
CA HIS A 189 28.98 10.44 -9.54
C HIS A 189 28.60 11.75 -10.24
N VAL A 190 27.40 11.83 -10.82
CA VAL A 190 26.88 13.04 -11.45
C VAL A 190 26.52 14.06 -10.37
N LYS A 191 27.00 15.29 -10.51
CA LYS A 191 26.81 16.35 -9.49
C LYS A 191 25.52 17.13 -9.71
N GLU A 192 25.10 17.20 -10.96
CA GLU A 192 23.93 17.92 -11.46
C GLU A 192 22.61 17.20 -11.12
N SER A 193 22.68 15.90 -10.78
CA SER A 193 21.53 15.06 -10.44
C SER A 193 21.19 15.14 -8.94
N HIS A 194 19.96 15.54 -8.62
CA HIS A 194 19.42 15.49 -7.25
C HIS A 194 19.32 14.04 -6.76
N THR A 195 18.93 13.12 -7.63
CA THR A 195 18.86 11.68 -7.35
C THR A 195 20.23 11.13 -6.97
N ALA A 196 21.29 11.52 -7.69
CA ALA A 196 22.66 11.13 -7.36
C ALA A 196 23.10 11.64 -5.99
N GLN A 197 22.72 12.88 -5.62
CA GLN A 197 22.96 13.41 -4.27
C GLN A 197 22.26 12.56 -3.20
N ALA A 198 20.96 12.29 -3.37
CA ALA A 198 20.19 11.48 -2.43
C ALA A 198 20.78 10.07 -2.28
N LEU A 199 21.22 9.45 -3.38
CA LEU A 199 21.88 8.14 -3.36
C LEU A 199 23.20 8.16 -2.59
N ARG A 200 24.00 9.23 -2.67
CA ARG A 200 25.24 9.36 -1.89
C ARG A 200 24.95 9.49 -0.40
N GLU A 201 24.00 10.34 -0.03
CA GLU A 201 23.59 10.56 1.36
C GLU A 201 23.02 9.28 1.98
N TYR A 202 22.21 8.55 1.22
CA TYR A 202 21.62 7.29 1.66
C TYR A 202 22.68 6.22 1.95
N ASP A 203 23.70 6.10 1.12
CA ASP A 203 24.78 5.13 1.36
C ASP A 203 25.68 5.49 2.53
N LEU A 204 25.88 6.79 2.78
CA LEU A 204 26.58 7.26 3.97
C LEU A 204 25.77 6.92 5.23
N ALA A 205 24.45 7.06 5.18
CA ALA A 205 23.56 6.70 6.29
C ALA A 205 23.48 5.17 6.51
N MET A 206 23.53 4.39 5.44
CA MET A 206 23.46 2.91 5.47
C MET A 206 24.81 2.22 5.69
N GLY A 207 25.93 2.95 5.57
CA GLY A 207 27.27 2.45 5.86
C GLY A 207 27.69 1.27 4.96
N VAL A 208 28.11 1.54 3.73
CA VAL A 208 28.74 0.50 2.89
C VAL A 208 30.13 0.18 3.42
N GLY A 209 30.15 -0.76 4.37
CA GLY A 209 31.34 -1.24 5.08
C GLY A 209 30.98 -2.17 6.22
N GLY A 210 30.25 -3.25 5.93
CA GLY A 210 30.11 -4.45 6.76
C GLY A 210 29.79 -4.24 8.24
N GLU A 211 28.50 -4.23 8.58
CA GLU A 211 28.01 -4.96 9.74
C GLU A 211 26.53 -5.24 9.55
N ALA A 212 26.11 -6.41 10.03
CA ALA A 212 24.73 -6.88 10.06
C ALA A 212 23.77 -5.76 10.47
N VAL A 213 22.53 -5.84 9.99
CA VAL A 213 21.37 -5.14 10.54
C VAL A 213 21.53 -5.04 12.06
N ARG A 214 22.09 -3.94 12.54
CA ARG A 214 21.99 -3.58 13.93
C ARG A 214 20.52 -3.24 14.01
N GLU A 215 19.75 -4.11 14.67
CA GLU A 215 18.64 -3.61 15.47
C GLU A 215 19.17 -2.34 16.10
N VAL A 216 18.70 -1.20 15.61
CA VAL A 216 18.83 0.03 16.36
C VAL A 216 17.96 -0.29 17.57
N ALA A 217 18.61 -0.81 18.62
CA ALA A 217 18.00 -1.06 19.90
C ALA A 217 17.13 0.16 20.14
N PRO A 218 15.81 -0.01 20.35
CA PRO A 218 14.92 1.13 20.45
C PRO A 218 15.59 2.06 21.44
N MET A 219 15.90 3.29 21.00
CA MET A 219 16.28 4.32 21.95
C MET A 219 15.09 4.36 22.89
N LEU A 220 15.25 3.71 24.04
CA LEU A 220 14.32 3.71 25.13
C LEU A 220 14.26 5.17 25.51
N TYR A 221 13.30 5.87 24.91
CA TYR A 221 12.84 7.15 25.36
C TYR A 221 12.39 6.89 26.78
N LYS A 222 13.29 7.11 27.75
CA LYS A 222 13.00 6.99 29.17
C LYS A 222 11.80 7.89 29.39
N PRO A 223 10.61 7.37 29.70
CA PRO A 223 9.54 8.24 30.14
C PRO A 223 10.02 8.73 31.49
N GLN A 224 10.49 9.99 31.55
CA GLN A 224 10.61 10.67 32.82
C GLN A 224 9.19 10.75 33.39
N ARG A 225 8.81 9.74 34.17
CA ARG A 225 7.68 9.80 35.10
C ARG A 225 8.02 10.88 36.12
N LYS A 226 7.76 12.14 35.77
CA LYS A 226 7.53 13.17 36.77
C LYS A 226 6.18 12.86 37.40
N ALA A 227 6.23 12.09 38.49
CA ALA A 227 5.18 12.11 39.48
C ALA A 227 5.15 13.52 40.08
N GLN A 228 4.20 14.36 39.67
CA GLN A 228 3.85 15.57 40.41
C GLN A 228 2.33 15.74 40.42
N ALA A 229 1.78 15.43 41.60
CA ALA A 229 0.77 16.15 42.36
C ALA A 229 -0.43 16.77 41.61
N GLU A 230 -1.59 16.20 41.95
CA GLU A 230 -2.96 16.71 41.89
C GLU A 230 -3.13 18.23 41.66
N LYS A 231 -3.66 18.57 40.48
CA LYS A 231 -4.50 19.76 40.23
C LYS A 231 -5.62 19.39 39.26
N ALA A 232 -6.78 20.05 39.41
CA ALA A 232 -8.06 19.85 38.72
C ALA A 232 -7.96 19.46 37.22
N PRO A 233 -8.93 18.71 36.64
CA PRO A 233 -8.79 18.12 35.31
C PRO A 233 -8.74 19.20 34.23
N GLN A 234 -7.52 19.59 33.85
CA GLN A 234 -7.29 20.24 32.57
C GLN A 234 -7.59 19.20 31.51
N ALA A 235 -8.45 19.55 30.55
CA ALA A 235 -8.71 18.72 29.38
C ALA A 235 -7.36 18.30 28.79
N LYS A 236 -7.09 16.99 28.78
CA LYS A 236 -5.86 16.45 28.17
C LYS A 236 -5.77 17.04 26.76
N ASN A 237 -4.65 17.68 26.44
CA ASN A 237 -4.43 18.26 25.12
C ASN A 237 -4.10 17.15 24.10
N ALA A 238 -5.00 16.18 23.99
CA ALA A 238 -4.89 14.99 23.18
C ALA A 238 -6.28 14.66 22.58
N ILE A 239 -6.26 14.01 21.44
CA ILE A 239 -7.42 13.35 20.87
C ILE A 239 -7.42 11.94 21.43
N GLU A 240 -8.44 11.58 22.21
CA GLU A 240 -8.54 10.24 22.80
C GLU A 240 -9.49 9.40 21.95
N ILE A 241 -9.02 8.27 21.46
CA ILE A 241 -9.83 7.27 20.78
C ILE A 241 -9.99 6.10 21.73
N VAL A 242 -11.23 5.69 22.00
CA VAL A 242 -11.54 4.61 22.93
C VAL A 242 -12.18 3.45 22.18
N ASN A 243 -11.56 2.27 22.31
CA ASN A 243 -12.03 1.00 21.77
C ASN A 243 -12.50 1.06 20.31
N ALA A 244 -11.61 1.50 19.43
CA ALA A 244 -11.87 1.46 18.00
C ALA A 244 -11.96 0.02 17.49
N LYS A 245 -13.10 -0.31 16.87
CA LYS A 245 -13.43 -1.63 16.32
C LYS A 245 -13.70 -1.60 14.81
N GLU A 246 -13.65 -0.41 14.21
CA GLU A 246 -13.82 -0.23 12.77
C GLU A 246 -12.89 -1.16 11.97
N HIS A 247 -13.47 -1.88 11.02
CA HIS A 247 -12.81 -2.86 10.15
C HIS A 247 -11.96 -3.91 10.89
N ASN A 248 -10.64 -3.76 10.88
CA ASN A 248 -9.68 -4.75 11.39
C ASN A 248 -9.09 -4.34 12.76
N LEU A 249 -9.53 -3.22 13.33
CA LEU A 249 -9.04 -2.72 14.61
C LEU A 249 -9.59 -3.57 15.78
N LYS A 250 -8.70 -3.98 16.68
CA LYS A 250 -9.01 -4.90 17.79
C LYS A 250 -9.29 -4.15 19.09
N SER A 251 -10.34 -3.33 19.13
CA SER A 251 -10.67 -2.46 20.28
C SER A 251 -9.50 -1.55 20.68
N LEU A 252 -8.89 -0.88 19.70
CA LEU A 252 -7.73 -0.03 19.93
C LEU A 252 -8.11 1.23 20.72
N SER A 253 -7.44 1.50 21.82
CA SER A 253 -7.52 2.79 22.53
C SER A 253 -6.20 3.53 22.42
N VAL A 254 -6.21 4.76 21.91
CA VAL A 254 -5.00 5.54 21.65
C VAL A 254 -5.22 7.04 21.88
N ASP A 255 -4.25 7.68 22.53
CA ASP A 255 -4.22 9.12 22.74
C ASP A 255 -3.26 9.77 21.72
N VAL A 256 -3.77 10.65 20.87
CA VAL A 256 -2.99 11.40 19.87
C VAL A 256 -2.75 12.82 20.38
N PRO A 257 -1.51 13.19 20.77
CA PRO A 257 -1.21 14.52 21.30
C PRO A 257 -1.51 15.65 20.30
N ARG A 258 -2.13 16.73 20.77
CA ARG A 258 -2.45 17.90 19.93
C ARG A 258 -1.27 18.87 19.87
N GLY A 259 -1.22 19.66 18.79
CA GLY A 259 -0.17 20.66 18.58
C GLY A 259 1.21 20.06 18.29
N LYS A 260 1.26 18.79 17.90
CA LYS A 260 2.48 18.07 17.52
C LYS A 260 2.33 17.46 16.13
N PHE A 261 3.46 17.25 15.47
CA PHE A 261 3.52 16.47 14.24
C PHE A 261 3.52 14.97 14.61
N ASN A 262 2.38 14.31 14.45
CA ASN A 262 2.21 12.90 14.77
C ASN A 262 2.29 12.06 13.48
N VAL A 263 3.07 10.98 13.51
CA VAL A 263 3.20 10.05 12.39
C VAL A 263 2.62 8.70 12.81
N VAL A 264 1.67 8.18 12.03
CA VAL A 264 1.10 6.85 12.22
C VAL A 264 1.79 5.87 11.25
N THR A 265 2.60 4.97 11.78
CA THR A 265 3.38 4.00 10.98
C THR A 265 2.89 2.57 11.18
N GLY A 266 3.32 1.65 10.32
CA GLY A 266 3.00 0.22 10.41
C GLY A 266 2.83 -0.47 9.05
N VAL A 267 2.83 -1.79 9.05
CA VAL A 267 2.74 -2.67 7.85
C VAL A 267 1.42 -2.52 7.09
N SER A 268 1.40 -2.87 5.79
CA SER A 268 0.15 -2.83 5.00
C SER A 268 -0.94 -3.69 5.65
N GLY A 269 -2.19 -3.22 5.65
CA GLY A 269 -3.28 -3.91 6.35
C GLY A 269 -3.29 -3.79 7.88
N SER A 270 -2.42 -2.99 8.52
CA SER A 270 -2.44 -2.81 9.99
C SER A 270 -3.57 -1.92 10.54
N GLY A 271 -4.38 -1.29 9.68
CA GLY A 271 -5.48 -0.39 10.08
C GLY A 271 -5.11 1.10 10.19
N LYS A 272 -3.98 1.55 9.60
CA LYS A 272 -3.57 2.98 9.60
C LYS A 272 -4.60 3.88 8.92
N SER A 273 -5.04 3.50 7.72
CA SER A 273 -6.03 4.25 6.96
C SER A 273 -7.37 4.28 7.69
N THR A 274 -7.74 3.18 8.34
CA THR A 274 -8.94 3.11 9.18
C THR A 274 -8.87 4.05 10.37
N LEU A 275 -7.73 4.10 11.06
CA LEU A 275 -7.55 5.03 12.16
C LEU A 275 -7.59 6.51 11.69
N ALA A 276 -6.91 6.82 10.58
CA ALA A 276 -6.76 8.20 10.11
C ALA A 276 -8.00 8.73 9.36
N PHE A 277 -8.52 7.97 8.40
CA PHE A 277 -9.62 8.40 7.54
C PHE A 277 -10.99 7.96 8.08
N ASP A 278 -11.14 6.68 8.42
CA ASP A 278 -12.46 6.16 8.78
C ASP A 278 -12.90 6.59 10.18
N ILE A 279 -11.95 6.79 11.11
CA ILE A 279 -12.22 7.24 12.48
C ILE A 279 -11.96 8.73 12.64
N LEU A 280 -10.69 9.14 12.59
CA LEU A 280 -10.30 10.51 12.95
C LEU A 280 -10.93 11.55 12.01
N PHE A 281 -10.81 11.33 10.71
CA PHE A 281 -11.32 12.27 9.71
C PHE A 281 -12.85 12.29 9.66
N ASN A 282 -13.53 11.14 9.65
CA ASN A 282 -15.00 11.09 9.67
C ASN A 282 -15.58 11.72 10.94
N GLU A 283 -14.99 11.47 12.11
CA GLU A 283 -15.43 12.09 13.37
C GLU A 283 -15.19 13.60 13.38
N GLY A 284 -14.06 14.06 12.84
CA GLY A 284 -13.76 15.48 12.70
C GLY A 284 -14.67 16.20 11.69
N GLN A 285 -14.99 15.55 10.57
CA GLN A 285 -15.96 16.04 9.59
C GLN A 285 -17.37 16.07 10.18
N ARG A 286 -17.77 15.04 10.93
CA ARG A 286 -19.05 15.01 11.64
C ARG A 286 -19.18 16.19 12.59
N ARG A 287 -18.17 16.45 13.42
CA ARG A 287 -18.16 17.62 14.34
C ARG A 287 -18.20 18.94 13.59
N TYR A 288 -17.57 19.02 12.43
CA TYR A 288 -17.68 20.18 11.55
C TYR A 288 -19.11 20.38 11.05
N LEU A 289 -19.76 19.33 10.55
CA LEU A 289 -21.16 19.41 10.12
C LEU A 289 -22.11 19.73 11.28
N GLU A 290 -21.83 19.21 12.48
CA GLU A 290 -22.54 19.55 13.72
C GLU A 290 -22.32 21.00 14.18
N SER A 291 -21.33 21.72 13.63
CA SER A 291 -21.13 23.16 13.86
C SER A 291 -21.87 24.05 12.85
N LEU A 292 -22.33 23.49 11.72
CA LEU A 292 -23.08 24.23 10.69
C LEU A 292 -24.53 24.51 11.12
N ASN A 293 -25.15 25.52 10.52
CA ASN A 293 -26.56 25.84 10.74
C ASN A 293 -27.50 24.74 10.19
N ALA A 294 -28.74 24.69 10.69
CA ALA A 294 -29.71 23.65 10.32
C ALA A 294 -30.00 23.58 8.81
N TYR A 295 -29.93 24.72 8.11
CA TYR A 295 -30.10 24.80 6.66
C TYR A 295 -28.92 24.16 5.89
N ALA A 296 -27.68 24.41 6.30
CA ALA A 296 -26.51 23.80 5.67
C ALA A 296 -26.45 22.28 5.92
N ARG A 297 -26.95 21.81 7.07
CA ARG A 297 -27.03 20.37 7.37
C ARG A 297 -28.02 19.61 6.50
N SER A 298 -29.05 20.25 5.94
CA SER A 298 -30.01 19.57 5.05
C SER A 298 -29.45 19.32 3.65
N ILE A 299 -28.38 20.03 3.27
CA ILE A 299 -27.74 19.93 1.96
C ILE A 299 -26.57 18.94 1.99
N VAL A 300 -25.97 18.71 3.17
CA VAL A 300 -24.80 17.83 3.33
C VAL A 300 -25.23 16.52 3.99
N GLN A 301 -25.04 15.39 3.29
CA GLN A 301 -25.25 14.08 3.91
C GLN A 301 -24.26 13.88 5.06
N PRO A 302 -24.73 13.49 6.27
CA PRO A 302 -23.84 13.20 7.37
C PRO A 302 -22.95 12.01 7.04
N ALA A 303 -21.65 12.12 7.32
CA ALA A 303 -20.74 10.99 7.27
C ALA A 303 -21.23 9.89 8.24
N GLY A 304 -21.05 8.62 7.87
CA GLY A 304 -21.38 7.49 8.71
C GLY A 304 -20.67 7.58 10.07
N ARG A 305 -21.33 7.13 11.14
CA ARG A 305 -20.70 7.09 12.47
C ARG A 305 -19.70 5.93 12.50
N PRO A 306 -18.41 6.17 12.84
CA PRO A 306 -17.45 5.08 12.98
C PRO A 306 -17.79 4.18 14.19
N GLU A 307 -17.45 2.90 14.08
CA GLU A 307 -17.54 1.87 15.11
C GLU A 307 -16.43 2.04 16.16
N VAL A 308 -16.63 3.04 17.01
CA VAL A 308 -15.76 3.39 18.14
C VAL A 308 -16.63 3.66 19.36
N ASP A 309 -16.17 3.25 20.54
CA ASP A 309 -16.96 3.45 21.77
C ASP A 309 -17.05 4.96 22.10
N ALA A 310 -15.92 5.68 21.98
CA ALA A 310 -15.90 7.13 22.10
C ALA A 310 -14.67 7.75 21.45
N VAL A 311 -14.81 9.00 21.02
CA VAL A 311 -13.70 9.85 20.59
C VAL A 311 -13.80 11.20 21.29
N TYR A 312 -12.75 11.64 21.96
CA TYR A 312 -12.71 12.90 22.71
C TYR A 312 -11.64 13.83 22.16
N GLY A 313 -11.81 15.14 22.37
CA GLY A 313 -10.76 16.12 22.07
C GLY A 313 -10.54 16.46 20.58
N ILE A 314 -11.32 15.89 19.65
CA ILE A 314 -11.29 16.26 18.22
C ILE A 314 -12.01 17.60 17.98
N PRO A 315 -11.32 18.64 17.48
CA PRO A 315 -11.97 19.87 17.02
C PRO A 315 -12.68 19.67 15.66
N PRO A 316 -13.58 20.57 15.24
CA PRO A 316 -14.09 20.60 13.87
C PRO A 316 -12.94 20.64 12.86
N THR A 317 -12.90 19.69 11.92
CA THR A 317 -11.84 19.64 10.89
C THR A 317 -12.40 19.68 9.49
N VAL A 318 -11.74 20.45 8.62
CA VAL A 318 -11.99 20.46 7.18
C VAL A 318 -10.80 19.79 6.48
N PRO A 319 -11.00 18.82 5.59
CA PRO A 319 -9.90 18.27 4.79
C PRO A 319 -9.43 19.31 3.77
N SER A 320 -8.12 19.50 3.64
CA SER A 320 -7.54 20.00 2.39
C SER A 320 -7.11 18.80 1.56
N SER A 321 -7.97 18.33 0.64
CA SER A 321 -7.57 17.35 -0.35
C SER A 321 -6.99 18.06 -1.57
N SER A 322 -5.67 18.22 -1.59
CA SER A 322 -4.94 18.59 -2.81
C SER A 322 -4.74 17.31 -3.62
N ALA A 323 -5.70 16.98 -4.49
CA ALA A 323 -5.44 15.99 -5.54
C ALA A 323 -4.43 16.62 -6.52
N CYS A 324 -3.14 16.29 -6.36
CA CYS A 324 -2.09 16.72 -7.27
C CYS A 324 -2.34 16.04 -8.63
N ARG A 325 -2.76 16.80 -9.63
CA ARG A 325 -2.81 16.35 -11.02
C ARG A 325 -1.46 16.63 -11.63
N VAL A 326 -0.66 15.58 -11.85
CA VAL A 326 0.49 15.65 -12.75
C VAL A 326 -0.04 15.56 -14.18
N ALA A 327 0.13 16.64 -14.94
CA ALA A 327 -0.12 16.66 -16.37
C ALA A 327 1.11 16.07 -17.08
N VAL A 328 0.93 14.91 -17.73
CA VAL A 328 2.01 14.28 -18.52
C VAL A 328 2.02 14.90 -19.92
N ALA A 329 3.05 15.70 -20.22
CA ALA A 329 3.40 16.08 -21.59
C ALA A 329 4.22 14.96 -22.25
N SER A 330 4.01 14.76 -23.56
CA SER A 330 4.59 13.64 -24.32
C SER A 330 5.96 14.00 -24.93
N PRO A 331 7.03 13.20 -24.70
CA PRO A 331 8.26 13.33 -25.46
C PRO A 331 8.28 12.38 -26.67
N ARG A 332 8.87 12.86 -27.78
CA ARG A 332 9.17 12.05 -28.97
C ARG A 332 10.40 11.17 -28.69
N TRP A 333 10.23 9.86 -28.85
CA TRP A 333 11.26 8.86 -28.63
C TRP A 333 12.23 8.76 -29.82
N ALA A 334 13.54 8.77 -29.55
CA ALA A 334 14.58 8.29 -30.46
C ALA A 334 14.88 6.80 -30.17
N ARG A 335 15.32 6.06 -31.21
CA ARG A 335 15.40 4.58 -31.27
C ARG A 335 16.33 3.94 -30.21
N PRO A 336 15.99 2.74 -29.70
CA PRO A 336 16.84 2.00 -28.75
C PRO A 336 17.83 1.05 -29.45
N PRO A 337 18.94 0.64 -28.81
CA PRO A 337 19.61 -0.62 -29.10
C PRO A 337 19.04 -1.77 -28.24
N ARG A 338 19.38 -2.99 -28.65
CA ARG A 338 18.76 -4.26 -28.24
C ARG A 338 19.43 -4.86 -27.01
N SER A 339 18.65 -5.15 -25.96
CA SER A 339 18.59 -6.39 -25.15
C SER A 339 18.05 -6.05 -23.75
N GLY A 340 17.19 -6.91 -23.20
CA GLY A 340 16.35 -6.62 -22.02
C GLY A 340 17.07 -5.90 -20.88
N THR A 341 16.53 -4.74 -20.50
CA THR A 341 17.08 -3.86 -19.47
C THR A 341 15.94 -3.50 -18.51
N PHE A 342 16.22 -3.55 -17.20
CA PHE A 342 15.39 -2.94 -16.16
C PHE A 342 15.79 -1.47 -16.03
N CYS A 343 14.87 -0.56 -16.32
CA CYS A 343 15.15 0.88 -16.31
C CYS A 343 14.31 1.57 -15.24
N ALA A 344 14.94 2.16 -14.23
CA ALA A 344 14.25 3.04 -13.29
C ALA A 344 14.26 4.48 -13.85
N CYS A 345 13.13 5.19 -13.77
CA CYS A 345 13.02 6.59 -14.14
C CYS A 345 12.67 7.39 -12.87
N SER A 346 13.57 8.24 -12.40
CA SER A 346 13.28 9.19 -11.31
C SER A 346 12.86 10.52 -11.93
N MET A 347 11.77 11.10 -11.44
CA MET A 347 11.36 12.50 -11.70
C MET A 347 11.65 13.36 -10.47
#